data_AF-A0A934G5C5-F1
#
_entry.id   AF-A0A934G5C5-F1
#
_cell.length_a   1.000
_cell.length_b   1.000
_cell.length_c   1.000
_cell.angle_alpha   90.00
_cell.angle_beta   90.00
_cell.angle_gamma   90.00
#
_symmetry.space_group_name_H-M   'P 1'
#
loop_
_entity.id
_entity.type
_entity.pdbx_description
1 polymer ?
#
loop_
_entity_poly.entity_id
_entity_poly.type
_entity_poly.pdbx_seq_one_letter_code
_entity_poly.pdbx_strand_id
1 'polypeptide(L)'
;MSKNTIFAKTAKAEREGTKLPIDLVRMLSLMDGKSKSGDLAKRAPPSLRKKWDELLHELVKSGYLIDVPEAAATADNQGGQGASAAARVAAERAKQTEQDAASARAELEAAAAAARVTSEAEAKAETEAKQKAEKAARAAELKAFFATAKEKAKVEAKQAKQEADRARAELEAASAATARVKSGAEAKARAEAKQREQEAERARAEQEAAIAAARAKSGAEAEAKARAEAKQREQEAARARADLEAAVAASKHRTDALAKAKAEAKQREEEAARARLELEEANLAAKPKSDAEIRARFRREAQGEAQVAAPADKPARSDRSYKWRAKFGGLQANDAQRLRNLELENDMLKKLMAEAYLEIEVLKLTYGVKREPDS
;
A
#
# COMPACT_ATOMS: atom_id res chain seq x y z
N MET A 1 -39.92 -67.93 45.58
CA MET A 1 -40.23 -69.31 45.12
C MET A 1 -39.50 -70.28 46.04
N SER A 2 -40.15 -71.30 46.58
CA SER A 2 -39.54 -72.24 47.53
C SER A 2 -38.53 -73.15 46.82
N LYS A 3 -37.33 -73.28 47.40
CA LYS A 3 -36.24 -74.15 46.89
C LYS A 3 -36.60 -75.65 46.86
N ASN A 4 -37.70 -76.04 47.51
CA ASN A 4 -38.20 -77.41 47.59
C ASN A 4 -39.24 -77.77 46.53
N THR A 5 -39.64 -76.84 45.66
CA THR A 5 -40.63 -77.11 44.61
C THR A 5 -39.97 -77.82 43.41
N ILE A 6 -40.64 -78.84 42.90
CA ILE A 6 -40.30 -79.51 41.64
C ILE A 6 -41.13 -78.84 40.54
N PHE A 7 -40.46 -78.37 39.50
CA PHE A 7 -41.11 -77.75 38.35
C PHE A 7 -41.00 -78.67 37.13
N ALA A 8 -42.11 -78.83 36.40
CA ALA A 8 -42.15 -79.55 35.14
C ALA A 8 -42.31 -78.57 33.97
N LYS A 9 -41.72 -78.92 32.81
CA LYS A 9 -41.90 -78.18 31.56
C LYS A 9 -43.33 -78.35 31.06
N THR A 10 -43.92 -77.26 30.58
CA THR A 10 -45.21 -77.29 29.91
C THR A 10 -45.05 -77.55 28.40
N ALA A 11 -46.13 -77.96 27.72
CA ALA A 11 -46.14 -78.10 26.26
C ALA A 11 -45.75 -76.80 25.53
N LYS A 12 -45.96 -75.64 26.18
CA LYS A 12 -45.54 -74.33 25.69
C LYS A 12 -44.01 -74.20 25.69
N ALA A 13 -43.35 -74.72 26.73
CA ALA A 13 -41.89 -74.69 26.84
C ALA A 13 -41.19 -75.60 25.83
N GLU A 14 -41.81 -76.70 25.42
CA GLU A 14 -41.25 -77.57 24.38
C GLU A 14 -41.40 -76.98 22.98
N ARG A 15 -42.49 -76.25 22.70
CA ARG A 15 -42.75 -75.65 21.37
C ARG A 15 -42.00 -74.34 21.13
N GLU A 16 -41.88 -73.51 22.16
CA GLU A 16 -41.35 -72.15 22.04
C GLU A 16 -40.03 -71.94 22.80
N GLY A 17 -39.58 -72.95 23.55
CA GLY A 17 -38.43 -72.84 24.43
C GLY A 17 -37.11 -72.54 23.73
N THR A 18 -36.97 -72.83 22.43
CA THR A 18 -35.76 -72.52 21.64
C THR A 18 -35.72 -71.08 21.13
N LYS A 19 -36.83 -70.34 21.19
CA LYS A 19 -36.94 -68.93 20.77
C LYS A 19 -36.73 -67.94 21.92
N LEU A 20 -36.52 -68.44 23.14
CA LEU A 20 -36.31 -67.61 24.33
C LEU A 20 -34.85 -67.11 24.42
N PRO A 21 -34.59 -66.04 25.19
CA PRO A 21 -33.24 -65.60 25.54
C PRO A 21 -32.37 -66.73 26.07
N ILE A 22 -31.09 -66.74 25.68
CA ILE A 22 -30.17 -67.89 25.86
C ILE A 22 -30.08 -68.42 27.30
N ASP A 23 -30.22 -67.55 28.30
CA ASP A 23 -30.20 -67.93 29.71
C ASP A 23 -31.48 -68.67 30.15
N LEU A 24 -32.65 -68.29 29.62
CA LEU A 24 -33.92 -68.98 29.85
C LEU A 24 -33.95 -70.35 29.17
N VAL A 25 -33.40 -70.45 27.95
CA VAL A 25 -33.24 -71.73 27.25
C VAL A 25 -32.35 -72.69 28.04
N ARG A 26 -31.21 -72.20 28.55
CA ARG A 26 -30.28 -72.99 29.36
C ARG A 26 -30.92 -73.45 30.68
N MET A 27 -31.71 -72.58 31.33
CA MET A 27 -32.46 -72.96 32.54
C MET A 27 -33.53 -74.01 32.23
N LEU A 28 -34.30 -73.84 31.15
CA LEU A 28 -35.26 -74.85 30.71
C LEU A 28 -34.56 -76.19 30.45
N SER A 29 -33.41 -76.22 29.79
CA SER A 29 -32.66 -77.46 29.56
C SER A 29 -32.20 -78.16 30.85
N LEU A 30 -32.03 -77.42 31.97
CA LEU A 30 -31.70 -77.99 33.28
C LEU A 30 -32.91 -78.56 34.03
N MET A 31 -34.14 -78.22 33.64
CA MET A 31 -35.35 -78.72 34.29
C MET A 31 -35.65 -80.15 33.85
N ASP A 32 -35.55 -81.10 34.77
CA ASP A 32 -35.77 -82.54 34.54
C ASP A 32 -37.12 -83.06 35.06
N GLY A 33 -37.93 -82.20 35.69
CA GLY A 33 -39.24 -82.54 36.26
C GLY A 33 -39.20 -83.44 37.50
N LYS A 34 -38.00 -83.70 38.04
CA LYS A 34 -37.79 -84.67 39.14
C LYS A 34 -36.96 -84.08 40.28
N SER A 35 -36.00 -83.22 39.93
CA SER A 35 -35.11 -82.57 40.89
C SER A 35 -35.75 -81.31 41.46
N LYS A 36 -35.49 -81.06 42.76
CA LYS A 36 -35.92 -79.84 43.43
C LYS A 36 -35.18 -78.63 42.86
N SER A 37 -35.86 -77.50 42.74
CA SER A 37 -35.29 -76.27 42.18
C SER A 37 -33.99 -75.81 42.86
N GLY A 38 -33.85 -76.02 44.18
CA GLY A 38 -32.63 -75.71 44.93
C GLY A 38 -31.42 -76.57 44.56
N ASP A 39 -31.63 -77.83 44.15
CA ASP A 39 -30.54 -78.74 43.75
C ASP A 39 -30.13 -78.49 42.30
N LEU A 40 -31.08 -78.11 41.44
CA LEU A 40 -30.81 -77.67 40.07
C LEU A 40 -29.98 -76.37 40.04
N ALA A 41 -30.29 -75.41 40.94
CA ALA A 41 -29.49 -74.19 41.09
C ALA A 41 -28.01 -74.49 41.42
N LYS A 42 -27.75 -75.56 42.19
CA LYS A 42 -26.39 -75.98 42.55
C LYS A 42 -25.63 -76.68 41.41
N ARG A 43 -26.30 -77.10 40.34
CA ARG A 43 -25.68 -77.71 39.15
C ARG A 43 -25.49 -76.70 38.01
N ALA A 44 -26.15 -75.55 38.08
CA ALA A 44 -26.09 -74.53 37.03
C ALA A 44 -24.70 -73.84 36.93
N PRO A 45 -24.32 -73.31 35.75
CA PRO A 45 -23.12 -72.48 35.60
C PRO A 45 -23.12 -71.22 36.50
N PRO A 46 -21.95 -70.69 36.93
CA PRO A 46 -21.87 -69.57 37.88
C PRO A 46 -22.63 -68.30 37.46
N SER A 47 -22.74 -68.04 36.16
CA SER A 47 -23.49 -66.89 35.60
C SER A 47 -25.00 -67.02 35.79
N LEU A 48 -25.54 -68.24 35.70
CA LEU A 48 -26.98 -68.54 35.86
C LEU A 48 -27.40 -68.56 37.33
N ARG A 49 -26.50 -68.93 38.25
CA ARG A 49 -26.79 -68.97 39.70
C ARG A 49 -27.18 -67.60 40.26
N LYS A 50 -26.51 -66.55 39.81
CA LYS A 50 -26.76 -65.17 40.27
C LYS A 50 -28.17 -64.67 39.91
N LYS A 51 -28.76 -65.18 38.82
CA LYS A 51 -30.06 -64.78 38.28
C LYS A 51 -31.12 -65.89 38.38
N TRP A 52 -30.86 -66.94 39.15
CA TRP A 52 -31.66 -68.17 39.15
C TRP A 52 -33.12 -67.91 39.57
N ASP A 53 -33.32 -67.18 40.65
CA ASP A 53 -34.66 -66.95 41.19
C ASP A 53 -35.49 -66.00 40.29
N GLU A 54 -34.84 -65.06 39.62
CA GLU A 54 -35.46 -64.10 38.69
C GLU A 54 -35.96 -64.79 37.42
N LEU A 55 -35.08 -65.58 36.78
CA LEU A 55 -35.41 -66.34 35.56
C LEU A 55 -36.46 -67.42 35.82
N LEU A 56 -36.43 -68.07 36.99
CA LEU A 56 -37.43 -69.07 37.37
C LEU A 56 -38.81 -68.42 37.60
N HIS A 57 -38.84 -67.24 38.23
CA HIS A 57 -40.07 -66.46 38.36
C HIS A 57 -40.63 -66.03 37.01
N GLU A 58 -39.76 -65.63 36.07
CA GLU A 58 -40.15 -65.28 34.71
C GLU A 58 -40.76 -66.47 33.97
N LEU A 59 -40.16 -67.66 34.04
CA LEU A 59 -40.66 -68.87 33.39
C LEU A 59 -42.00 -69.35 33.98
N VAL A 60 -42.18 -69.28 35.29
CA VAL A 60 -43.46 -69.62 35.95
C VAL A 60 -44.53 -68.59 35.57
N LYS A 61 -44.23 -67.29 35.63
CA LYS A 61 -45.16 -66.21 35.28
C LYS A 61 -45.59 -66.26 33.81
N SER A 62 -44.71 -66.68 32.91
CA SER A 62 -44.99 -66.81 31.46
C SER A 62 -45.60 -68.16 31.07
N GLY A 63 -45.79 -69.07 32.03
CA GLY A 63 -46.47 -70.34 31.86
C GLY A 63 -45.62 -71.44 31.21
N TYR A 64 -44.29 -71.30 31.21
CA TYR A 64 -43.36 -72.30 30.69
C TYR A 64 -43.05 -73.40 31.73
N LEU A 65 -43.30 -73.15 33.02
CA LEU A 65 -43.14 -74.11 34.11
C LEU A 65 -44.42 -74.17 34.97
N ILE A 66 -44.75 -75.39 35.46
CA ILE A 66 -45.85 -75.64 36.40
C ILE A 66 -45.32 -76.40 37.63
N ASP A 67 -45.84 -76.06 38.80
CA ASP A 67 -45.57 -76.73 40.07
C ASP A 67 -46.26 -78.10 40.09
N VAL A 68 -45.52 -79.16 40.41
CA VAL A 68 -46.09 -80.50 40.59
C VAL A 68 -46.34 -80.74 42.09
N PRO A 69 -47.60 -80.73 42.58
CA PRO A 69 -47.89 -81.00 43.99
C PRO A 69 -47.74 -82.49 44.34
N GLU A 70 -47.21 -82.73 45.54
CA GLU A 70 -46.83 -84.04 46.09
C GLU A 70 -48.03 -84.73 46.78
N ALA A 71 -48.45 -85.89 46.25
CA ALA A 71 -49.31 -86.96 46.83
C ALA A 71 -50.86 -86.88 46.77
N ALA A 72 -51.47 -87.86 46.09
CA ALA A 72 -52.82 -88.38 46.36
C ALA A 72 -53.00 -89.81 45.80
N ALA A 73 -53.16 -90.81 46.68
CA ALA A 73 -53.98 -92.02 46.48
C ALA A 73 -53.84 -92.99 47.67
N THR A 74 -54.90 -93.17 48.48
CA THR A 74 -55.34 -94.47 49.05
C THR A 74 -56.67 -94.34 49.83
N ALA A 75 -57.38 -95.49 49.89
CA ALA A 75 -58.55 -95.89 50.70
C ALA A 75 -59.95 -95.61 50.10
N ASP A 76 -60.69 -96.60 49.56
CA ASP A 76 -61.36 -97.80 50.13
C ASP A 76 -62.59 -97.53 51.01
N ASN A 77 -63.73 -98.10 50.63
CA ASN A 77 -65.00 -98.11 51.37
C ASN A 77 -65.76 -99.44 51.15
N GLN A 78 -66.20 -100.06 52.25
CA GLN A 78 -67.19 -101.13 52.40
C GLN A 78 -67.90 -100.85 53.74
N GLY A 79 -69.17 -101.08 54.03
CA GLY A 79 -70.25 -101.88 53.47
C GLY A 79 -71.22 -102.26 54.62
N GLY A 80 -72.46 -102.66 54.31
CA GLY A 80 -73.38 -103.41 55.21
C GLY A 80 -74.43 -102.56 55.96
N GLN A 81 -75.73 -102.60 55.62
CA GLN A 81 -76.75 -103.63 55.95
C GLN A 81 -76.92 -103.85 57.47
N GLY A 82 -78.09 -103.82 58.12
CA GLY A 82 -79.51 -103.75 57.77
C GLY A 82 -80.29 -104.38 58.93
N ALA A 83 -81.45 -103.85 59.35
CA ALA A 83 -82.37 -104.61 60.24
C ALA A 83 -83.81 -104.06 60.31
N SER A 84 -84.75 -104.95 59.94
CA SER A 84 -86.01 -105.30 60.61
C SER A 84 -87.22 -104.35 60.61
N ALA A 85 -88.35 -104.93 60.19
CA ALA A 85 -89.61 -104.33 59.74
C ALA A 85 -90.61 -103.85 60.82
N ALA A 86 -90.23 -103.74 62.10
CA ALA A 86 -91.16 -103.31 63.16
C ALA A 86 -91.03 -101.82 63.57
N ALA A 87 -90.09 -101.08 62.95
CA ALA A 87 -89.95 -99.63 63.08
C ALA A 87 -90.65 -98.85 61.94
N ARG A 88 -91.35 -99.52 61.00
CA ARG A 88 -91.83 -98.91 59.75
C ARG A 88 -92.95 -97.87 59.93
N VAL A 89 -93.84 -97.98 60.93
CA VAL A 89 -94.98 -97.03 61.07
C VAL A 89 -94.61 -95.78 61.89
N ALA A 90 -93.72 -95.89 62.89
CA ALA A 90 -93.16 -94.73 63.59
C ALA A 90 -92.06 -94.04 62.77
N ALA A 91 -91.29 -94.80 61.98
CA ALA A 91 -90.34 -94.25 61.02
C ALA A 91 -91.03 -93.63 59.80
N GLU A 92 -92.25 -94.04 59.40
CA GLU A 92 -92.97 -93.38 58.30
C GLU A 92 -93.48 -92.00 58.69
N ARG A 93 -94.04 -91.80 59.90
CA ARG A 93 -94.41 -90.45 60.37
C ARG A 93 -93.17 -89.57 60.61
N ALA A 94 -92.08 -90.12 61.12
CA ALA A 94 -90.81 -89.41 61.25
C ALA A 94 -90.21 -89.06 59.87
N LYS A 95 -90.27 -89.97 58.89
CA LYS A 95 -89.86 -89.72 57.50
C LYS A 95 -90.74 -88.69 56.81
N GLN A 96 -92.05 -88.66 57.06
CA GLN A 96 -92.94 -87.65 56.49
C GLN A 96 -92.59 -86.27 57.05
N THR A 97 -92.43 -86.13 58.38
CA THR A 97 -92.02 -84.86 59.00
C THR A 97 -90.60 -84.43 58.62
N GLU A 98 -89.70 -85.39 58.40
CA GLU A 98 -88.33 -85.15 57.95
C GLU A 98 -88.30 -84.76 56.45
N GLN A 99 -89.19 -85.32 55.64
CA GLN A 99 -89.37 -84.98 54.23
C GLN A 99 -90.03 -83.61 54.06
N ASP A 100 -91.02 -83.27 54.89
CA ASP A 100 -91.65 -81.94 54.91
C ASP A 100 -90.67 -80.88 55.44
N ALA A 101 -89.89 -81.20 56.49
CA ALA A 101 -88.82 -80.33 56.97
C ALA A 101 -87.67 -80.21 55.95
N ALA A 102 -87.37 -81.26 55.18
CA ALA A 102 -86.41 -81.22 54.09
C ALA A 102 -86.92 -80.39 52.91
N SER A 103 -88.21 -80.47 52.56
CA SER A 103 -88.82 -79.63 51.53
C SER A 103 -88.83 -78.17 51.93
N ALA A 104 -89.21 -77.85 53.18
CA ALA A 104 -89.18 -76.48 53.69
C ALA A 104 -87.74 -75.92 53.77
N ARG A 105 -86.76 -76.76 54.14
CA ARG A 105 -85.33 -76.40 54.09
C ARG A 105 -84.85 -76.20 52.66
N ALA A 106 -85.27 -77.03 51.71
CA ALA A 106 -84.92 -76.88 50.29
C ALA A 106 -85.57 -75.64 49.67
N GLU A 107 -86.79 -75.29 50.04
CA GLU A 107 -87.45 -74.05 49.60
C GLU A 107 -86.78 -72.81 50.20
N LEU A 108 -86.40 -72.85 51.48
CA LEU A 108 -85.62 -71.78 52.12
C LEU A 108 -84.21 -71.67 51.52
N GLU A 109 -83.57 -72.78 51.18
CA GLU A 109 -82.27 -72.79 50.50
C GLU A 109 -82.39 -72.27 49.07
N ALA A 110 -83.45 -72.66 48.33
CA ALA A 110 -83.71 -72.15 46.99
C ALA A 110 -84.03 -70.64 47.01
N ALA A 111 -84.80 -70.17 47.98
CA ALA A 111 -85.06 -68.74 48.18
C ALA A 111 -83.77 -67.99 48.58
N ALA A 112 -82.93 -68.56 49.44
CA ALA A 112 -81.64 -68.00 49.81
C ALA A 112 -80.65 -67.98 48.63
N ALA A 113 -80.67 -69.00 47.76
CA ALA A 113 -79.89 -69.07 46.54
C ALA A 113 -80.35 -68.01 45.52
N ALA A 114 -81.66 -67.83 45.35
CA ALA A 114 -82.23 -66.78 44.51
C ALA A 114 -81.88 -65.37 45.03
N ALA A 115 -81.91 -65.16 46.35
CA ALA A 115 -81.46 -63.91 46.98
C ALA A 115 -79.95 -63.66 46.80
N ARG A 116 -79.13 -64.72 46.84
CA ARG A 116 -77.68 -64.60 46.55
C ARG A 116 -77.42 -64.24 45.10
N VAL A 117 -78.07 -64.91 44.14
CA VAL A 117 -77.90 -64.63 42.71
C VAL A 117 -78.33 -63.19 42.37
N THR A 118 -79.41 -62.71 42.96
CA THR A 118 -79.85 -61.31 42.79
C THR A 118 -78.85 -60.32 43.41
N SER A 119 -78.38 -60.56 44.64
CA SER A 119 -77.36 -59.71 45.27
C SER A 119 -76.01 -59.71 44.55
N GLU A 120 -75.59 -60.84 43.97
CA GLU A 120 -74.37 -60.95 43.17
C GLU A 120 -74.52 -60.25 41.82
N ALA A 121 -75.71 -60.30 41.21
CA ALA A 121 -76.01 -59.55 39.98
C ALA A 121 -76.02 -58.04 40.23
N GLU A 122 -76.58 -57.58 41.35
CA GLU A 122 -76.55 -56.18 41.77
C GLU A 122 -75.13 -55.69 42.05
N ALA A 123 -74.31 -56.47 42.76
CA ALA A 123 -72.90 -56.14 43.01
C ALA A 123 -72.06 -56.10 41.72
N LYS A 124 -72.32 -57.01 40.77
CA LYS A 124 -71.68 -56.98 39.44
C LYS A 124 -72.11 -55.75 38.65
N ALA A 125 -73.41 -55.41 38.64
CA ALA A 125 -73.90 -54.21 37.98
C ALA A 125 -73.30 -52.93 38.58
N GLU A 126 -73.17 -52.87 39.92
CA GLU A 126 -72.58 -51.73 40.61
C GLU A 126 -71.07 -51.58 40.33
N THR A 127 -70.33 -52.69 40.28
CA THR A 127 -68.90 -52.67 39.94
C THR A 127 -68.66 -52.32 38.47
N GLU A 128 -69.49 -52.81 37.55
CA GLU A 128 -69.45 -52.39 36.14
C GLU A 128 -69.81 -50.92 35.95
N ALA A 129 -70.80 -50.41 36.67
CA ALA A 129 -71.16 -48.99 36.67
C ALA A 129 -70.01 -48.13 37.19
N LYS A 130 -69.35 -48.52 38.29
CA LYS A 130 -68.17 -47.85 38.84
C LYS A 130 -67.00 -47.85 37.84
N GLN A 131 -66.71 -48.99 37.21
CA GLN A 131 -65.65 -49.07 36.20
C GLN A 131 -65.95 -48.23 34.94
N LYS A 132 -67.22 -48.19 34.50
CA LYS A 132 -67.64 -47.30 33.40
C LYS A 132 -67.49 -45.83 33.78
N ALA A 133 -67.87 -45.45 35.00
CA ALA A 133 -67.69 -44.09 35.50
C ALA A 133 -66.20 -43.71 35.60
N GLU A 134 -65.33 -44.59 36.09
CA GLU A 134 -63.88 -44.35 36.16
C GLU A 134 -63.25 -44.21 34.77
N LYS A 135 -63.63 -45.06 33.82
CA LYS A 135 -63.18 -44.95 32.42
C LYS A 135 -63.65 -43.62 31.79
N ALA A 136 -64.89 -43.22 32.06
CA ALA A 136 -65.41 -41.94 31.58
C ALA A 136 -64.68 -40.74 32.21
N ALA A 137 -64.37 -40.80 33.51
CA ALA A 137 -63.59 -39.79 34.22
C ALA A 137 -62.17 -39.67 33.65
N ARG A 138 -61.45 -40.80 33.46
CA ARG A 138 -60.11 -40.81 32.82
C ARG A 138 -60.14 -40.27 31.39
N ALA A 139 -61.18 -40.59 30.62
CA ALA A 139 -61.36 -40.04 29.28
C ALA A 139 -61.60 -38.51 29.29
N ALA A 140 -62.32 -37.99 30.30
CA ALA A 140 -62.52 -36.56 30.48
C ALA A 140 -61.22 -35.84 30.90
N GLU A 141 -60.44 -36.44 31.80
CA GLU A 141 -59.12 -35.91 32.22
C GLU A 141 -58.14 -35.85 31.05
N LEU A 142 -58.05 -36.92 30.24
CA LEU A 142 -57.20 -36.92 29.05
C LEU A 142 -57.63 -35.85 28.05
N LYS A 143 -58.94 -35.69 27.81
CA LYS A 143 -59.46 -34.62 26.94
C LYS A 143 -59.09 -33.23 27.47
N ALA A 144 -59.21 -33.01 28.78
CA ALA A 144 -58.82 -31.74 29.40
C ALA A 144 -57.30 -31.50 29.26
N PHE A 145 -56.48 -32.52 29.47
CA PHE A 145 -55.02 -32.45 29.28
C PHE A 145 -54.64 -32.12 27.83
N PHE A 146 -55.25 -32.78 26.84
CA PHE A 146 -54.97 -32.47 25.44
C PHE A 146 -55.46 -31.07 25.05
N ALA A 147 -56.55 -30.58 25.63
CA ALA A 147 -57.03 -29.22 25.40
C ALA A 147 -56.05 -28.17 25.96
N THR A 148 -55.58 -28.35 27.20
CA THR A 148 -54.60 -27.44 27.81
C THR A 148 -53.25 -27.52 27.10
N ALA A 149 -52.80 -28.73 26.74
CA ALA A 149 -51.58 -28.93 25.95
C ALA A 149 -51.66 -28.24 24.58
N LYS A 150 -52.82 -28.31 23.92
CA LYS A 150 -53.04 -27.65 22.62
C LYS A 150 -52.98 -26.13 22.73
N GLU A 151 -53.59 -25.53 23.75
CA GLU A 151 -53.50 -24.08 23.96
C GLU A 151 -52.09 -23.66 24.36
N LYS A 152 -51.40 -24.42 25.22
CA LYS A 152 -50.00 -24.18 25.56
C LYS A 152 -49.11 -24.21 24.31
N ALA A 153 -49.25 -25.24 23.47
CA ALA A 153 -48.49 -25.34 22.21
C ALA A 153 -48.77 -24.18 21.25
N LYS A 154 -50.02 -23.68 21.18
CA LYS A 154 -50.33 -22.48 20.37
C LYS A 154 -49.64 -21.22 20.91
N VAL A 155 -49.61 -21.05 22.24
CA VAL A 155 -48.94 -19.90 22.86
C VAL A 155 -47.43 -19.98 22.63
N GLU A 156 -46.82 -21.13 22.86
CA GLU A 156 -45.39 -21.37 22.60
C GLU A 156 -45.05 -21.15 21.12
N ALA A 157 -45.88 -21.63 20.18
CA ALA A 157 -45.68 -21.38 18.76
C ALA A 157 -45.78 -19.89 18.39
N LYS A 158 -46.71 -19.14 19.00
CA LYS A 158 -46.81 -17.69 18.82
C LYS A 158 -45.59 -16.96 19.39
N GLN A 159 -45.13 -17.35 20.57
CA GLN A 159 -43.95 -16.78 21.22
C GLN A 159 -42.69 -17.05 20.39
N ALA A 160 -42.47 -18.30 19.96
CA ALA A 160 -41.35 -18.68 19.12
C ALA A 160 -41.35 -17.90 17.78
N LYS A 161 -42.53 -17.69 17.18
CA LYS A 161 -42.64 -16.85 15.98
C LYS A 161 -42.26 -15.40 16.25
N GLN A 162 -42.76 -14.81 17.34
CA GLN A 162 -42.41 -13.45 17.73
C GLN A 162 -40.92 -13.28 18.04
N GLU A 163 -40.29 -14.26 18.69
CA GLU A 163 -38.85 -14.27 18.96
C GLU A 163 -38.04 -14.39 17.67
N ALA A 164 -38.46 -15.25 16.73
CA ALA A 164 -37.82 -15.37 15.42
C ALA A 164 -37.93 -14.06 14.61
N ASP A 165 -39.10 -13.42 14.61
CA ASP A 165 -39.30 -12.13 13.92
C ASP A 165 -38.45 -11.02 14.56
N ARG A 166 -38.33 -10.99 15.89
CA ARG A 166 -37.43 -10.06 16.61
C ARG A 166 -35.96 -10.31 16.26
N ALA A 167 -35.49 -11.55 16.31
CA ALA A 167 -34.12 -11.89 15.95
C ALA A 167 -33.79 -11.53 14.49
N ARG A 168 -34.75 -11.73 13.57
CA ARG A 168 -34.61 -11.31 12.17
C ARG A 168 -34.50 -9.79 12.03
N ALA A 169 -35.34 -9.03 12.73
CA ALA A 169 -35.30 -7.56 12.73
C ALA A 169 -33.98 -7.03 13.32
N GLU A 170 -33.46 -7.66 14.38
CA GLU A 170 -32.16 -7.31 14.97
C GLU A 170 -31.00 -7.58 14.00
N LEU A 171 -31.00 -8.72 13.31
CA LEU A 171 -30.00 -9.03 12.28
C LEU A 171 -30.05 -8.04 11.11
N GLU A 172 -31.26 -7.69 10.65
CA GLU A 172 -31.45 -6.68 9.60
C GLU A 172 -30.92 -5.31 10.06
N ALA A 173 -31.29 -4.87 11.26
CA ALA A 173 -30.82 -3.60 11.83
C ALA A 173 -29.29 -3.56 12.00
N ALA A 174 -28.67 -4.66 12.47
CA ALA A 174 -27.23 -4.78 12.59
C ALA A 174 -26.52 -4.73 11.23
N SER A 175 -27.10 -5.39 10.22
CA SER A 175 -26.59 -5.35 8.84
C SER A 175 -26.70 -3.93 8.25
N ALA A 176 -27.81 -3.23 8.48
CA ALA A 176 -28.04 -1.87 8.03
C ALA A 176 -27.10 -0.87 8.74
N ALA A 177 -26.86 -1.04 10.04
CA ALA A 177 -25.90 -0.25 10.80
C ALA A 177 -24.48 -0.42 10.24
N THR A 178 -24.07 -1.67 9.96
CA THR A 178 -22.77 -1.98 9.36
C THR A 178 -22.64 -1.35 7.97
N ALA A 179 -23.69 -1.43 7.14
CA ALA A 179 -23.71 -0.79 5.82
C ALA A 179 -23.63 0.74 5.89
N ARG A 180 -24.27 1.38 6.88
CA ARG A 180 -24.17 2.83 7.13
C ARG A 180 -22.77 3.24 7.56
N VAL A 181 -22.12 2.47 8.43
CA VAL A 181 -20.73 2.74 8.84
C VAL A 181 -19.79 2.61 7.65
N LYS A 182 -19.94 1.54 6.84
CA LYS A 182 -19.11 1.32 5.66
C LYS A 182 -19.31 2.43 4.61
N SER A 183 -20.56 2.76 4.28
CA SER A 183 -20.86 3.85 3.33
C SER A 183 -20.41 5.22 3.83
N GLY A 184 -20.52 5.48 5.14
CA GLY A 184 -19.98 6.69 5.76
C GLY A 184 -18.44 6.76 5.68
N ALA A 185 -17.75 5.66 5.94
CA ALA A 185 -16.29 5.57 5.81
C ALA A 185 -15.84 5.74 4.35
N GLU A 186 -16.52 5.12 3.39
CA GLU A 186 -16.25 5.29 1.96
C GLU A 186 -16.50 6.73 1.49
N ALA A 187 -17.57 7.38 1.96
CA ALA A 187 -17.85 8.78 1.65
C ALA A 187 -16.77 9.72 2.23
N LYS A 188 -16.33 9.48 3.46
CA LYS A 188 -15.23 10.23 4.09
C LYS A 188 -13.92 10.04 3.32
N ALA A 189 -13.56 8.80 2.96
CA ALA A 189 -12.36 8.52 2.18
C ALA A 189 -12.39 9.19 0.80
N ARG A 190 -13.55 9.20 0.13
CA ARG A 190 -13.74 9.92 -1.14
C ARG A 190 -13.60 11.44 -0.98
N ALA A 191 -14.10 12.01 0.12
CA ALA A 191 -13.95 13.43 0.40
C ALA A 191 -12.48 13.80 0.68
N GLU A 192 -11.78 13.02 1.50
CA GLU A 192 -10.34 13.19 1.77
C GLU A 192 -9.49 13.03 0.50
N ALA A 193 -9.82 12.06 -0.37
CA ALA A 193 -9.13 11.87 -1.64
C ALA A 193 -9.31 13.09 -2.57
N LYS A 194 -10.54 13.63 -2.68
CA LYS A 194 -10.79 14.85 -3.45
C LYS A 194 -10.03 16.06 -2.89
N GLN A 195 -9.95 16.19 -1.57
CA GLN A 195 -9.17 17.27 -0.94
C GLN A 195 -7.68 17.14 -1.27
N ARG A 196 -7.11 15.93 -1.18
CA ARG A 196 -5.71 15.67 -1.55
C ARG A 196 -5.43 15.95 -3.02
N GLU A 197 -6.36 15.61 -3.91
CA GLU A 197 -6.25 15.90 -5.33
C GLU A 197 -6.25 17.42 -5.58
N GLN A 198 -7.18 18.17 -4.98
CA GLN A 198 -7.21 19.62 -5.07
C GLN A 198 -5.96 20.29 -4.49
N GLU A 199 -5.43 19.78 -3.38
CA GLU A 199 -4.19 20.27 -2.78
C GLU A 199 -2.98 19.99 -3.69
N ALA A 200 -2.92 18.80 -4.29
CA ALA A 200 -1.88 18.45 -5.25
C ALA A 200 -1.95 19.31 -6.53
N GLU A 201 -3.14 19.61 -7.03
CA GLU A 201 -3.34 20.53 -8.16
C GLU A 201 -2.89 21.95 -7.83
N ARG A 202 -3.23 22.46 -6.63
CA ARG A 202 -2.75 23.76 -6.16
C ARG A 202 -1.24 23.80 -6.04
N ALA A 203 -0.62 22.77 -5.45
CA ALA A 203 0.82 22.67 -5.33
C ALA A 203 1.52 22.62 -6.70
N ARG A 204 0.95 21.91 -7.68
CA ARG A 204 1.45 21.90 -9.07
C ARG A 204 1.34 23.27 -9.73
N ALA A 205 0.20 23.95 -9.59
CA ALA A 205 0.00 25.29 -10.12
C ALA A 205 0.96 26.31 -9.49
N GLU A 206 1.21 26.23 -8.18
CA GLU A 206 2.19 27.06 -7.49
C GLU A 206 3.62 26.80 -7.98
N GLN A 207 4.01 25.54 -8.16
CA GLN A 207 5.31 25.19 -8.73
C GLN A 207 5.48 25.70 -10.16
N GLU A 208 4.46 25.54 -11.00
CA GLU A 208 4.48 26.05 -12.38
C GLU A 208 4.59 27.58 -12.41
N ALA A 209 3.83 28.28 -11.57
CA ALA A 209 3.91 29.72 -11.43
C ALA A 209 5.30 30.19 -10.95
N ALA A 210 5.91 29.47 -10.00
CA ALA A 210 7.26 29.76 -9.52
C ALA A 210 8.31 29.56 -10.63
N ILE A 211 8.21 28.49 -11.42
CA ILE A 211 9.08 28.25 -12.58
C ILE A 211 8.89 29.34 -13.63
N ALA A 212 7.65 29.72 -13.95
CA ALA A 212 7.35 30.78 -14.89
C ALA A 212 7.91 32.14 -14.43
N ALA A 213 7.75 32.48 -13.14
CA ALA A 213 8.31 33.69 -12.56
C ALA A 213 9.84 33.69 -12.58
N ALA A 214 10.49 32.55 -12.29
CA ALA A 214 11.94 32.42 -12.36
C ALA A 214 12.45 32.61 -13.80
N ARG A 215 11.76 32.03 -14.80
CA ARG A 215 12.06 32.22 -16.23
C ARG A 215 11.85 33.66 -16.69
N ALA A 216 10.78 34.31 -16.23
CA ALA A 216 10.53 35.71 -16.56
C ALA A 216 11.61 36.62 -15.97
N LYS A 217 12.01 36.37 -14.72
CA LYS A 217 13.10 37.12 -14.06
C LYS A 217 14.43 36.93 -14.78
N SER A 218 14.83 35.70 -15.08
CA SER A 218 16.08 35.44 -15.80
C SER A 218 16.05 35.98 -17.23
N GLY A 219 14.90 35.92 -17.90
CA GLY A 219 14.68 36.55 -19.21
C GLY A 219 14.85 38.07 -19.15
N ALA A 220 14.24 38.73 -18.17
CA ALA A 220 14.34 40.18 -17.99
C ALA A 220 15.77 40.62 -17.64
N GLU A 221 16.48 39.86 -16.80
CA GLU A 221 17.89 40.11 -16.47
C GLU A 221 18.79 39.94 -17.71
N ALA A 222 18.57 38.91 -18.51
CA ALA A 222 19.31 38.68 -19.76
C ALA A 222 19.05 39.80 -20.79
N GLU A 223 17.80 40.23 -20.95
CA GLU A 223 17.45 41.32 -21.87
C GLU A 223 18.05 42.65 -21.40
N ALA A 224 18.00 42.95 -20.10
CA ALA A 224 18.63 44.14 -19.53
C ALA A 224 20.15 44.13 -19.76
N LYS A 225 20.81 42.98 -19.56
CA LYS A 225 22.24 42.82 -19.84
C LYS A 225 22.55 43.01 -21.32
N ALA A 226 21.78 42.40 -22.22
CA ALA A 226 21.96 42.55 -23.67
C ALA A 226 21.78 44.01 -24.12
N ARG A 227 20.79 44.73 -23.58
CA ARG A 227 20.59 46.16 -23.86
C ARG A 227 21.75 47.02 -23.35
N ALA A 228 22.33 46.68 -22.19
CA ALA A 228 23.49 47.39 -21.65
C ALA A 228 24.74 47.15 -22.51
N GLU A 229 25.01 45.90 -22.90
CA GLU A 229 26.12 45.57 -23.80
C GLU A 229 25.97 46.21 -25.18
N ALA A 230 24.74 46.27 -25.73
CA ALA A 230 24.47 46.96 -26.99
C ALA A 230 24.77 48.46 -26.90
N LYS A 231 24.35 49.13 -25.81
CA LYS A 231 24.68 50.54 -25.57
C LYS A 231 26.19 50.78 -25.44
N GLN A 232 26.91 49.87 -24.78
CA GLN A 232 28.37 49.96 -24.70
C GLN A 232 29.02 49.84 -26.08
N ARG A 233 28.62 48.85 -26.90
CA ARG A 233 29.11 48.71 -28.27
C ARG A 233 28.81 49.93 -29.14
N GLU A 234 27.63 50.54 -28.98
CA GLU A 234 27.28 51.77 -29.69
C GLU A 234 28.17 52.95 -29.26
N GLN A 235 28.42 53.10 -27.96
CA GLN A 235 29.33 54.14 -27.45
C GLN A 235 30.78 53.92 -27.93
N GLU A 236 31.27 52.68 -27.93
CA GLU A 236 32.59 52.34 -28.46
C GLU A 236 32.68 52.62 -29.96
N ALA A 237 31.65 52.24 -30.73
CA ALA A 237 31.58 52.54 -32.16
C ALA A 237 31.54 54.06 -32.43
N ALA A 238 30.82 54.83 -31.60
CA ALA A 238 30.77 56.28 -31.70
C ALA A 238 32.14 56.92 -31.40
N ARG A 239 32.85 56.44 -30.37
CA ARG A 239 34.23 56.87 -30.07
C ARG A 239 35.18 56.55 -31.23
N ALA A 240 35.14 55.32 -31.75
CA ALA A 240 35.96 54.92 -32.89
C ALA A 240 35.68 55.77 -34.15
N ARG A 241 34.41 56.15 -34.39
CA ARG A 241 34.04 57.07 -35.49
C ARG A 241 34.63 58.46 -35.27
N ALA A 242 34.56 59.01 -34.06
CA ALA A 242 35.13 60.31 -33.73
C ALA A 242 36.66 60.30 -33.88
N ASP A 243 37.33 59.23 -33.45
CA ASP A 243 38.78 59.07 -33.62
C ASP A 243 39.19 59.01 -35.10
N LEU A 244 38.43 58.30 -35.93
CA LEU A 244 38.63 58.27 -37.38
C LEU A 244 38.42 59.64 -38.01
N GLU A 245 37.38 60.37 -37.62
CA GLU A 245 37.12 61.73 -38.10
C GLU A 245 38.27 62.68 -37.73
N ALA A 246 38.73 62.62 -36.48
CA ALA A 246 39.88 63.39 -36.00
C ALA A 246 41.16 63.05 -36.77
N ALA A 247 41.40 61.77 -37.06
CA ALA A 247 42.55 61.33 -37.87
C ALA A 247 42.47 61.85 -39.31
N VAL A 248 41.28 61.83 -39.92
CA VAL A 248 41.06 62.39 -41.26
C VAL A 248 41.28 63.90 -41.26
N ALA A 249 40.78 64.63 -40.25
CA ALA A 249 41.01 66.06 -40.10
C ALA A 249 42.51 66.37 -39.92
N ALA A 250 43.22 65.61 -39.09
CA ALA A 250 44.67 65.75 -38.92
C ALA A 250 45.44 65.48 -40.22
N SER A 251 45.00 64.49 -41.02
CA SER A 251 45.58 64.21 -42.34
C SER A 251 45.40 65.40 -43.30
N LYS A 252 44.20 65.99 -43.36
CA LYS A 252 43.92 67.20 -44.15
C LYS A 252 44.79 68.38 -43.72
N HIS A 253 44.90 68.63 -42.40
CA HIS A 253 45.78 69.69 -41.90
C HIS A 253 47.25 69.47 -42.26
N ARG A 254 47.73 68.22 -42.25
CA ARG A 254 49.10 67.90 -42.70
C ARG A 254 49.28 68.16 -44.20
N THR A 255 48.31 67.80 -45.04
CA THR A 255 48.39 68.08 -46.49
C THR A 255 48.37 69.57 -46.79
N ASP A 256 47.54 70.33 -46.09
CA ASP A 256 47.45 71.79 -46.24
C ASP A 256 48.73 72.48 -45.76
N ALA A 257 49.29 72.04 -44.63
CA ALA A 257 50.57 72.54 -44.12
C ALA A 257 51.72 72.24 -45.09
N LEU A 258 51.77 71.05 -45.70
CA LEU A 258 52.75 70.70 -46.73
C LEU A 258 52.57 71.55 -47.99
N ALA A 259 51.33 71.81 -48.41
CA ALA A 259 51.05 72.67 -49.57
C ALA A 259 51.52 74.12 -49.30
N LYS A 260 51.22 74.66 -48.11
CA LYS A 260 51.68 75.98 -47.67
C LYS A 260 53.20 76.06 -47.61
N ALA A 261 53.86 75.07 -47.01
CA ALA A 261 55.32 75.03 -46.92
C ALA A 261 55.99 74.99 -48.30
N LYS A 262 55.42 74.25 -49.26
CA LYS A 262 55.89 74.23 -50.66
C LYS A 262 55.71 75.59 -51.34
N ALA A 263 54.59 76.27 -51.12
CA ALA A 263 54.35 77.60 -51.67
C ALA A 263 55.34 78.64 -51.11
N GLU A 264 55.56 78.64 -49.79
CA GLU A 264 56.56 79.50 -49.15
C GLU A 264 57.99 79.18 -49.62
N ALA A 265 58.33 77.91 -49.80
CA ALA A 265 59.64 77.51 -50.34
C ALA A 265 59.84 78.04 -51.77
N LYS A 266 58.82 77.94 -52.63
CA LYS A 266 58.85 78.51 -53.97
C LYS A 266 59.01 80.03 -53.96
N GLN A 267 58.29 80.72 -53.07
CA GLN A 267 58.44 82.18 -52.90
C GLN A 267 59.85 82.56 -52.46
N ARG A 268 60.45 81.83 -51.50
CA ARG A 268 61.83 82.05 -51.06
C ARG A 268 62.84 81.80 -52.18
N GLU A 269 62.60 80.79 -53.03
CA GLU A 269 63.44 80.51 -54.20
C GLU A 269 63.35 81.63 -55.24
N GLU A 270 62.14 82.12 -55.55
CA GLU A 270 61.91 83.25 -56.44
C GLU A 270 62.55 84.55 -55.90
N GLU A 271 62.42 84.81 -54.59
CA GLU A 271 63.05 85.96 -53.93
C GLU A 271 64.57 85.84 -53.94
N ALA A 272 65.12 84.66 -53.64
CA ALA A 272 66.56 84.41 -53.73
C ALA A 272 67.08 84.54 -55.16
N ALA A 273 66.30 84.14 -56.17
CA ALA A 273 66.64 84.34 -57.57
C ALA A 273 66.65 85.84 -57.94
N ARG A 274 65.66 86.62 -57.48
CA ARG A 274 65.66 88.09 -57.66
C ARG A 274 66.86 88.75 -57.00
N ALA A 275 67.16 88.40 -55.75
CA ALA A 275 68.33 88.92 -55.03
C ALA A 275 69.66 88.55 -55.72
N ARG A 276 69.75 87.36 -56.34
CA ARG A 276 70.92 86.97 -57.15
C ARG A 276 71.08 87.83 -58.39
N LEU A 277 69.99 88.11 -59.11
CA LEU A 277 70.01 89.00 -60.28
C LEU A 277 70.40 90.42 -59.87
N GLU A 278 69.88 90.94 -58.75
CA GLU A 278 70.27 92.26 -58.22
C GLU A 278 71.75 92.31 -57.83
N LEU A 279 72.29 91.25 -57.20
CA LEU A 279 73.72 91.15 -56.92
C LEU A 279 74.56 91.06 -58.19
N GLU A 280 74.08 90.38 -59.24
CA GLU A 280 74.74 90.32 -60.54
C GLU A 280 74.76 91.68 -61.24
N GLU A 281 73.63 92.40 -61.24
CA GLU A 281 73.53 93.78 -61.73
C GLU A 281 74.45 94.73 -60.94
N ALA A 282 74.48 94.62 -59.61
CA ALA A 282 75.38 95.40 -58.76
C ALA A 282 76.86 95.09 -59.05
N ASN A 283 77.21 93.82 -59.31
CA ASN A 283 78.55 93.42 -59.71
C ASN A 283 78.93 93.91 -61.11
N LEU A 284 78.00 93.96 -62.06
CA LEU A 284 78.21 94.53 -63.39
C LEU A 284 78.33 96.07 -63.34
N ALA A 285 77.59 96.74 -62.44
CA ALA A 285 77.68 98.18 -62.20
C ALA A 285 78.96 98.58 -61.46
N ALA A 286 79.55 97.65 -60.70
CA ALA A 286 80.89 97.80 -60.13
C ALA A 286 81.93 97.74 -61.26
N LYS A 287 82.22 98.89 -61.88
CA LYS A 287 83.34 99.02 -62.83
C LYS A 287 84.60 98.42 -62.20
N PRO A 288 85.34 97.52 -62.89
CA PRO A 288 86.63 97.06 -62.38
C PRO A 288 87.53 98.29 -62.22
N LYS A 289 87.99 98.54 -60.99
CA LYS A 289 89.00 99.58 -60.73
C LYS A 289 90.14 99.34 -61.69
N SER A 290 90.47 100.35 -62.50
CA SER A 290 91.45 100.20 -63.55
C SER A 290 92.78 99.71 -62.96
N ASP A 291 93.45 98.82 -63.68
CA ASP A 291 94.72 98.22 -63.28
C ASP A 291 95.85 99.27 -63.09
N ALA A 292 95.60 100.51 -63.53
CA ALA A 292 96.41 101.69 -63.29
C ALA A 292 96.24 102.26 -61.86
N GLU A 293 95.03 102.25 -61.29
CA GLU A 293 94.77 102.71 -59.91
C GLU A 293 95.31 101.74 -58.87
N ILE A 294 95.21 100.43 -59.13
CA ILE A 294 95.78 99.38 -58.26
C ILE A 294 97.32 99.53 -58.22
N ARG A 295 97.95 99.77 -59.37
CA ARG A 295 99.40 100.01 -59.48
C ARG A 295 99.85 101.38 -58.94
N ALA A 296 99.00 102.40 -58.93
CA ALA A 296 99.29 103.70 -58.32
C ALA A 296 99.25 103.64 -56.79
N ARG A 297 98.33 102.85 -56.21
CA ARG A 297 98.24 102.63 -54.76
C ARG A 297 99.42 101.81 -54.22
N PHE A 298 99.84 100.78 -54.96
CA PHE A 298 101.01 99.96 -54.60
C PHE A 298 102.34 100.76 -54.69
N ARG A 299 102.46 101.69 -55.65
CA ARG A 299 103.61 102.62 -55.71
C ARG A 299 103.61 103.67 -54.60
N ARG A 300 102.43 104.09 -54.13
CA ARG A 300 102.28 105.06 -53.03
C ARG A 300 102.53 104.42 -51.65
N GLU A 301 102.28 103.12 -51.49
CA GLU A 301 102.64 102.36 -50.26
C GLU A 301 104.13 101.97 -50.19
N ALA A 302 104.89 102.03 -51.30
CA ALA A 302 106.31 101.65 -51.36
C ALA A 302 107.31 102.82 -51.18
N GLN A 303 106.87 104.08 -51.07
CA GLN A 303 107.76 105.27 -51.03
C GLN A 303 107.51 106.25 -49.86
N GLY A 304 106.98 105.80 -48.72
CA GLY A 304 106.87 106.68 -47.55
C GLY A 304 106.52 106.00 -46.24
N GLU A 305 107.55 105.66 -45.45
CA GLU A 305 107.45 105.46 -44.00
C GLU A 305 107.46 106.82 -43.29
N ALA A 306 106.40 107.16 -42.54
CA ALA A 306 106.47 107.81 -41.22
C ALA A 306 105.06 108.04 -40.63
N GLN A 307 104.80 107.29 -39.55
CA GLN A 307 104.11 107.68 -38.30
C GLN A 307 102.59 108.00 -38.24
N VAL A 308 101.94 107.11 -37.46
CA VAL A 308 100.96 107.35 -36.36
C VAL A 308 99.54 107.78 -36.72
N ALA A 309 98.60 106.83 -36.64
CA ALA A 309 97.50 106.80 -35.65
C ALA A 309 96.68 105.51 -35.82
N ALA A 310 96.28 104.91 -34.68
CA ALA A 310 95.59 103.63 -34.56
C ALA A 310 94.32 103.48 -35.43
N PRO A 311 93.90 102.24 -35.73
CA PRO A 311 92.66 101.81 -35.08
C PRO A 311 92.60 100.33 -34.67
N ALA A 312 91.59 100.10 -33.84
CA ALA A 312 91.12 98.86 -33.24
C ALA A 312 90.89 97.67 -34.20
N ASP A 313 90.78 96.52 -33.54
CA ASP A 313 90.08 95.31 -33.92
C ASP A 313 90.60 94.47 -35.09
N LYS A 314 91.28 93.38 -34.72
CA LYS A 314 91.44 92.17 -35.53
C LYS A 314 91.35 90.91 -34.65
N PRO A 315 90.92 89.76 -35.24
CA PRO A 315 89.70 89.09 -34.81
C PRO A 315 89.90 87.62 -34.39
N ALA A 316 88.82 87.11 -33.80
CA ALA A 316 88.57 85.73 -33.37
C ALA A 316 89.12 84.64 -34.31
N ARG A 317 90.03 83.82 -33.79
CA ARG A 317 90.45 82.54 -34.36
C ARG A 317 89.98 81.32 -33.54
N SER A 318 88.80 81.41 -32.90
CA SER A 318 88.24 80.34 -32.07
C SER A 318 86.88 79.81 -32.52
N ASP A 319 86.16 80.50 -33.41
CA ASP A 319 84.77 80.14 -33.73
C ASP A 319 84.58 79.04 -34.80
N ARG A 320 85.63 78.69 -35.57
CA ARG A 320 85.48 77.67 -36.63
C ARG A 320 85.44 76.23 -36.08
N SER A 321 86.12 75.97 -34.96
CA SER A 321 86.16 74.64 -34.33
C SER A 321 84.91 74.31 -33.50
N TYR A 322 84.18 75.32 -33.02
CA TYR A 322 82.90 75.13 -32.34
C TYR A 322 81.74 74.95 -33.33
N LYS A 323 81.78 75.59 -34.51
CA LYS A 323 80.75 75.43 -35.55
C LYS A 323 80.67 74.02 -36.16
N TRP A 324 81.79 73.31 -36.28
CA TRP A 324 81.79 71.91 -36.78
C TRP A 324 81.34 70.89 -35.73
N ARG A 325 81.71 71.09 -34.45
CA ARG A 325 81.16 70.28 -33.34
C ARG A 325 79.68 70.53 -33.09
N ALA A 326 79.20 71.76 -33.28
CA ALA A 326 77.77 72.09 -33.22
C ALA A 326 76.97 71.58 -34.41
N LYS A 327 77.57 71.41 -35.60
CA LYS A 327 76.89 70.89 -36.80
C LYS A 327 76.92 69.37 -36.96
N PHE A 328 77.95 68.68 -36.45
CA PHE A 328 78.12 67.24 -36.67
C PHE A 328 78.56 66.43 -35.42
N GLY A 329 78.75 67.08 -34.27
CA GLY A 329 79.20 66.43 -33.03
C GLY A 329 78.08 66.14 -32.01
N GLY A 330 76.82 66.29 -32.43
CA GLY A 330 75.65 66.13 -31.59
C GLY A 330 74.65 65.14 -32.16
N LEU A 331 75.07 63.92 -32.48
CA LEU A 331 74.16 62.79 -32.21
C LEU A 331 74.13 62.70 -30.68
N GLN A 332 73.21 63.46 -30.07
CA GLN A 332 73.13 63.58 -28.63
C GLN A 332 72.99 62.18 -28.05
N ALA A 333 73.50 61.93 -26.84
CA ALA A 333 73.32 60.65 -26.15
C ALA A 333 71.85 60.15 -26.18
N ASN A 334 70.89 61.08 -26.32
CA ASN A 334 69.48 60.85 -26.56
C ASN A 334 69.14 60.17 -27.90
N ASP A 335 69.75 60.58 -29.03
CA ASP A 335 69.52 59.94 -30.34
C ASP A 335 70.11 58.53 -30.38
N ALA A 336 71.26 58.29 -29.76
CA ALA A 336 71.84 56.95 -29.63
C ALA A 336 70.98 56.04 -28.74
N GLN A 337 70.38 56.60 -27.67
CA GLN A 337 69.45 55.89 -26.80
C GLN A 337 68.12 55.59 -27.51
N ARG A 338 67.63 56.53 -28.32
CA ARG A 338 66.46 56.33 -29.18
C ARG A 338 66.71 55.29 -30.26
N LEU A 339 67.90 55.29 -30.88
CA LEU A 339 68.29 54.28 -31.86
C LEU A 339 68.32 52.90 -31.21
N ARG A 340 68.89 52.78 -30.01
CA ARG A 340 68.95 51.51 -29.27
C ARG A 340 67.58 51.01 -28.84
N ASN A 341 66.68 51.91 -28.44
CA ASN A 341 65.28 51.54 -28.14
C ASN A 341 64.54 51.10 -29.40
N LEU A 342 64.73 51.79 -30.52
CA LEU A 342 64.16 51.40 -31.81
C LEU A 342 64.73 50.07 -32.31
N GLU A 343 66.02 49.79 -32.09
CA GLU A 343 66.64 48.50 -32.39
C GLU A 343 66.05 47.38 -31.53
N LEU A 344 65.86 47.62 -30.23
CA LEU A 344 65.21 46.66 -29.32
C LEU A 344 63.75 46.39 -29.70
N GLU A 345 62.99 47.43 -30.03
CA GLU A 345 61.62 47.31 -30.54
C GLU A 345 61.60 46.55 -31.87
N ASN A 346 62.55 46.83 -32.77
CA ASN A 346 62.66 46.13 -34.05
C ASN A 346 62.97 44.63 -33.85
N ASP A 347 63.84 44.29 -32.90
CA ASP A 347 64.16 42.91 -32.56
C ASP A 347 62.99 42.19 -31.89
N MET A 348 62.23 42.87 -31.03
CA MET A 348 60.99 42.32 -30.47
C MET A 348 59.93 42.11 -31.55
N LEU A 349 59.74 43.07 -32.45
CA LEU A 349 58.79 42.96 -33.56
C LEU A 349 59.19 41.83 -34.53
N LYS A 350 60.49 41.65 -34.82
CA LYS A 350 60.99 40.51 -35.61
C LYS A 350 60.71 39.17 -34.94
N LYS A 351 60.89 39.06 -33.62
CA LYS A 351 60.57 37.84 -32.86
C LYS A 351 59.08 37.52 -32.90
N LEU A 352 58.23 38.49 -32.57
CA LEU A 352 56.77 38.34 -32.63
C LEU A 352 56.30 38.00 -34.04
N MET A 353 56.96 38.57 -35.06
CA MET A 353 56.64 38.24 -36.44
C MET A 353 57.03 36.81 -36.80
N ALA A 354 58.22 36.36 -36.39
CA ALA A 354 58.65 34.98 -36.59
C ALA A 354 57.73 33.98 -35.87
N GLU A 355 57.29 34.28 -34.64
CA GLU A 355 56.34 33.47 -33.87
C GLU A 355 54.98 33.38 -34.57
N ALA A 356 54.44 34.52 -35.03
CA ALA A 356 53.17 34.54 -35.76
C ALA A 356 53.26 33.78 -37.11
N TYR A 357 54.38 33.86 -37.82
CA TYR A 357 54.59 33.06 -39.03
C TYR A 357 54.66 31.56 -38.71
N LEU A 358 55.32 31.18 -37.62
CA LEU A 358 55.40 29.79 -37.19
C LEU A 358 54.03 29.25 -36.76
N GLU A 359 53.21 30.03 -36.06
CA GLU A 359 51.82 29.69 -35.76
C GLU A 359 50.99 29.52 -37.03
N ILE A 360 51.13 30.41 -38.01
CA ILE A 360 50.45 30.29 -39.30
C ILE A 360 50.88 29.01 -40.04
N GLU A 361 52.16 28.64 -40.00
CA GLU A 361 52.66 27.39 -40.59
C GLU A 361 52.14 26.14 -39.87
N VAL A 362 52.12 26.16 -38.53
CA VAL A 362 51.54 25.08 -37.72
C VAL A 362 50.04 24.93 -38.01
N LEU A 363 49.31 26.05 -38.12
CA LEU A 363 47.90 26.04 -38.52
C LEU A 363 47.75 25.47 -39.93
N LYS A 364 48.58 25.87 -40.89
CA LYS A 364 48.52 25.31 -42.25
C LYS A 364 48.86 23.82 -42.31
N LEU A 365 49.78 23.32 -41.50
CA LEU A 365 50.11 21.89 -41.42
C LEU A 365 48.98 21.10 -40.74
N THR A 366 48.41 21.62 -39.65
CA THR A 366 47.32 20.95 -38.91
C THR A 366 45.99 20.95 -39.67
N TYR A 367 45.69 22.01 -40.44
CA TYR A 367 44.48 22.10 -41.26
C TYR A 367 44.68 21.67 -42.73
N GLY A 368 45.92 21.54 -43.21
CA GLY A 368 46.28 21.22 -44.60
C GLY A 368 46.50 19.73 -44.91
N VAL A 369 46.46 18.84 -43.91
CA VAL A 369 46.50 17.37 -44.14
C VAL A 369 45.11 16.78 -43.88
N LYS A 370 44.20 17.07 -44.81
CA LYS A 370 43.07 16.19 -45.15
C LYS A 370 42.95 16.13 -46.67
N ARG A 371 43.88 15.40 -47.31
CA ARG A 371 43.54 14.64 -48.51
C ARG A 371 43.44 13.19 -48.05
N GLU A 372 42.21 12.74 -47.84
CA GLU A 372 41.94 11.31 -47.85
C GLU A 372 42.27 10.74 -49.25
N PRO A 373 42.71 9.48 -49.32
CA PRO A 373 43.15 8.85 -50.54
C PRO A 373 41.94 8.56 -51.44
N ASP A 374 41.95 9.11 -52.65
CA ASP A 374 40.92 8.87 -53.66
C ASP A 374 40.94 7.37 -54.07
N SER A 375 39.83 6.72 -53.77
CA SER A 375 39.26 5.54 -54.44
C SER A 375 38.81 5.84 -55.87
#